data_AF-H3A734-F1
#
_entry.id   AF-H3A734-F1
#
_cell.length_a   1.000
_cell.length_b   1.000
_cell.length_c   1.000
_cell.angle_alpha   90.00
_cell.angle_beta   90.00
_cell.angle_gamma   90.00
#
_symmetry.space_group_name_H-M   'P 1'
#
loop_
_entity.id
_entity.type
_entity.pdbx_description
1 polymer ?
#
loop_
_entity_poly.entity_id
_entity_poly.type
_entity_poly.pdbx_seq_one_letter_code
_entity_poly.pdbx_strand_id
1 'polypeptide(L)'
;MGSLLLTPQENETLFSCLGRKCVTLSSAVVQVYVAERNCLWLKKCCGVACLVKDNPQRSYFIRVYDIKDGRQMWEQELYNNFSYNISKTYFHTFAGDTSQIGLNFASEEEAKRFRQAAAELLGRRHRRTEKKNSEPEGPSLPMATVDIKNPEITTTRYSNSQVNNIIYARDKKKNKAKKKKLTKADIGTPSNFQ
;
A
#
# COMPACT_ATOMS: atom_id res chain seq x y z
N MET A 1 17.53 0.20 0.23
CA MET A 1 18.92 0.01 -0.23
C MET A 1 19.35 1.24 -1.01
N GLY A 2 20.55 1.76 -0.77
CA GLY A 2 21.11 2.90 -1.50
C GLY A 2 21.60 2.53 -2.90
N SER A 3 21.89 3.55 -3.70
CA SER A 3 22.50 3.40 -5.02
C SER A 3 23.98 3.05 -4.87
N LEU A 4 24.46 2.16 -5.74
CA LEU A 4 25.87 1.77 -5.86
C LEU A 4 26.71 2.85 -6.54
N LEU A 5 26.09 3.70 -7.36
CA LEU A 5 26.76 4.74 -8.13
C LEU A 5 26.92 6.05 -7.34
N LEU A 6 26.22 6.17 -6.20
CA LEU A 6 26.31 7.32 -5.31
C LEU A 6 27.29 7.05 -4.16
N THR A 7 27.96 8.10 -3.73
CA THR A 7 28.73 8.11 -2.49
C THR A 7 27.81 7.89 -1.28
N PRO A 8 28.35 7.43 -0.13
CA PRO A 8 27.57 7.30 1.09
C PRO A 8 26.86 8.61 1.50
N GLN A 9 27.53 9.75 1.36
CA GLN A 9 26.99 11.07 1.69
C GLN A 9 25.83 11.49 0.78
N GLU A 10 25.92 11.20 -0.53
CA GLU A 10 24.82 11.44 -1.46
C GLU A 10 23.62 10.53 -1.17
N ASN A 11 23.86 9.27 -0.82
CA ASN A 11 22.81 8.35 -0.39
C ASN A 11 22.11 8.84 0.90
N GLU A 12 22.86 9.35 1.88
CA GLU A 12 22.27 9.96 3.08
C GLU A 12 21.40 11.18 2.75
N THR A 13 21.88 12.04 1.84
CA THR A 13 21.14 13.21 1.37
C THR A 13 19.82 12.80 0.71
N LEU A 14 19.87 11.80 -0.18
CA LEU A 14 18.69 11.21 -0.82
C LEU A 14 17.67 10.72 0.22
N PHE A 15 18.12 9.96 1.23
CA PHE A 15 17.24 9.46 2.28
C PHE A 15 16.67 10.56 3.18
N SER A 16 17.41 11.64 3.39
CA SER A 16 16.90 12.83 4.08
C SER A 16 15.72 13.47 3.34
N CYS A 17 15.81 13.56 2.00
CA CYS A 17 14.76 14.15 1.16
C CYS A 17 13.45 13.32 1.12
N LEU A 18 13.51 12.03 1.42
CA LEU A 18 12.36 11.11 1.33
C LEU A 18 11.37 11.22 2.51
N GLY A 19 11.82 11.76 3.66
CA GLY A 19 10.99 11.99 4.84
C GLY A 19 10.92 10.80 5.84
N ARG A 20 10.64 11.12 7.12
CA ARG A 20 10.86 10.21 8.27
C ARG A 20 10.02 8.92 8.32
N LYS A 21 8.96 8.79 7.52
CA LYS A 21 8.04 7.62 7.53
C LYS A 21 8.09 6.80 6.24
N CYS A 22 8.93 7.22 5.31
CA CYS A 22 9.15 6.58 4.02
C CYS A 22 10.28 5.56 4.14
N VAL A 23 10.09 4.38 3.58
CA VAL A 23 11.13 3.33 3.55
C VAL A 23 11.58 3.11 2.12
N THR A 24 12.85 3.36 1.84
CA THR A 24 13.43 3.15 0.51
C THR A 24 13.82 1.70 0.31
N LEU A 25 13.12 1.03 -0.61
CA LEU A 25 13.35 -0.36 -0.96
C LEU A 25 14.61 -0.48 -1.84
N SER A 26 14.69 0.32 -2.89
CA SER A 26 15.81 0.35 -3.83
C SER A 26 16.03 1.76 -4.37
N SER A 27 17.29 2.11 -4.65
CA SER A 27 17.70 3.37 -5.27
C SER A 27 18.61 3.07 -6.45
N ALA A 28 18.50 3.85 -7.52
CA ALA A 28 19.30 3.70 -8.74
C ALA A 28 19.41 5.01 -9.51
N VAL A 29 20.54 5.25 -10.17
CA VAL A 29 20.69 6.43 -11.05
C VAL A 29 20.00 6.16 -12.38
N VAL A 30 19.09 7.05 -12.78
CA VAL A 30 18.27 6.89 -13.99
C VAL A 30 18.07 8.18 -14.78
N GLN A 31 17.70 8.00 -16.05
CA GLN A 31 17.05 9.01 -16.86
C GLN A 31 15.60 8.60 -17.10
N VAL A 32 14.67 9.53 -16.89
CA VAL A 32 13.24 9.32 -17.10
C VAL A 32 12.88 9.80 -18.50
N TYR A 33 12.27 8.92 -19.28
CA TYR A 33 11.71 9.19 -20.59
C TYR A 33 10.19 9.04 -20.56
N VAL A 34 9.51 9.82 -21.39
CA VAL A 34 8.08 9.73 -21.62
C VAL A 34 7.84 9.41 -23.08
N ALA A 35 6.95 8.47 -23.36
CA ALA A 35 6.53 8.15 -24.72
C ALA A 35 5.55 9.21 -25.22
N GLU A 36 5.84 9.76 -26.39
CA GLU A 36 4.96 10.67 -27.12
C GLU A 36 4.08 9.90 -28.11
N ARG A 37 3.00 10.54 -28.61
CA ARG A 37 2.04 9.97 -29.56
C ARG A 37 2.67 9.39 -30.84
N ASN A 38 3.87 9.85 -31.20
CA ASN A 38 4.59 9.42 -32.41
C ASN A 38 5.58 8.28 -32.15
N CYS A 39 5.43 7.52 -31.06
CA CYS A 39 6.34 6.44 -30.66
C CYS A 39 7.78 6.91 -30.36
N LEU A 40 7.96 8.20 -30.07
CA LEU A 40 9.25 8.79 -29.70
C LEU A 40 9.38 8.85 -28.17
N TRP A 41 10.58 8.57 -27.68
CA TRP A 41 10.92 8.70 -26.26
C TRP A 41 11.59 10.05 -26.00
N LEU A 42 10.92 10.92 -25.23
CA LEU A 42 11.44 12.23 -24.85
C LEU A 42 12.00 12.20 -23.44
N LYS A 43 13.24 12.66 -23.26
CA LYS A 43 13.87 12.76 -21.94
C LYS A 43 13.15 13.84 -21.13
N LYS A 44 12.57 13.45 -20.00
CA LYS A 44 11.90 14.36 -19.06
C LYS A 44 12.85 14.90 -18.00
N CYS A 45 13.61 14.03 -17.36
CA CYS A 45 14.59 14.41 -16.34
C CYS A 45 15.66 13.33 -16.14
N CYS A 46 16.67 13.64 -15.35
CA CYS A 46 17.69 12.68 -14.89
C CYS A 46 17.96 12.89 -13.41
N GLY A 47 18.27 11.80 -12.71
CA GLY A 47 18.50 11.84 -11.27
C GLY A 47 18.53 10.44 -10.67
N VAL A 48 18.21 10.34 -9.40
CA VAL A 48 18.19 9.06 -8.68
C VAL A 48 16.75 8.65 -8.43
N ALA A 49 16.35 7.54 -9.06
CA ALA A 49 15.09 6.89 -8.78
C ALA A 49 15.16 6.12 -7.46
N CYS A 50 14.16 6.31 -6.62
CA CYS A 50 13.92 5.57 -5.41
C CYS A 50 12.57 4.88 -5.49
N LEU A 51 12.56 3.57 -5.26
CA LEU A 51 11.34 2.83 -4.98
C LEU A 51 11.05 2.94 -3.48
N VAL A 52 9.98 3.63 -3.13
CA VAL A 52 9.67 4.05 -1.76
C VAL A 52 8.36 3.42 -1.32
N LYS A 53 8.33 2.93 -0.09
CA LYS A 53 7.10 2.55 0.61
C LYS A 53 6.68 3.69 1.53
N ASP A 54 5.55 4.30 1.24
CA ASP A 54 4.92 5.31 2.10
C ASP A 54 3.99 4.59 3.08
N ASN A 55 4.43 4.46 4.34
CA ASN A 55 3.63 3.78 5.36
C ASN A 55 2.35 4.55 5.72
N PRO A 56 2.37 5.89 5.92
CA PRO A 56 1.17 6.70 6.11
C PRO A 56 0.11 6.49 5.03
N GLN A 57 0.49 6.54 3.76
CA GLN A 57 -0.46 6.42 2.64
C GLN A 57 -0.79 4.96 2.31
N ARG A 58 -0.01 4.01 2.85
CA ARG A 58 -0.07 2.57 2.50
C ARG A 58 0.14 2.31 1.01
N SER A 59 0.74 3.27 0.32
CA SER A 59 1.06 3.24 -1.10
C SER A 59 2.57 3.13 -1.32
N TYR A 60 2.94 2.88 -2.56
CA TYR A 60 4.32 2.81 -2.98
C TYR A 60 4.53 3.77 -4.13
N PHE A 61 5.70 4.40 -4.16
CA PHE A 61 6.02 5.45 -5.12
C PHE A 61 7.38 5.18 -5.74
N ILE A 62 7.50 5.51 -7.02
CA ILE A 62 8.81 5.74 -7.63
C ILE A 62 9.00 7.24 -7.64
N ARG A 63 10.03 7.72 -6.94
CA ARG A 63 10.39 9.14 -6.88
C ARG A 63 11.78 9.32 -7.47
N VAL A 64 11.97 10.34 -8.29
CA VAL A 64 13.27 10.70 -8.87
C VAL A 64 13.70 12.03 -8.31
N TYR A 65 14.90 12.04 -7.73
CA TYR A 65 15.50 13.23 -7.13
C TYR A 65 16.73 13.68 -7.92
N ASP A 66 16.90 14.98 -8.07
CA ASP A 66 18.18 15.54 -8.46
C ASP A 66 19.08 15.63 -7.22
N ILE A 67 20.23 14.96 -7.25
CA ILE A 67 21.17 14.95 -6.13
C ILE A 67 21.89 16.30 -5.99
N LYS A 68 22.06 17.05 -7.08
CA LYS A 68 22.73 18.36 -7.04
C LYS A 68 21.88 19.40 -6.34
N ASP A 69 20.60 19.43 -6.70
CA ASP A 69 19.64 20.39 -6.16
C ASP A 69 18.90 19.85 -4.92
N GLY A 70 19.07 18.57 -4.57
CA GLY A 70 18.37 17.91 -3.47
C GLY A 70 16.84 17.87 -3.64
N ARG A 71 16.34 18.06 -4.87
CA ARG A 71 14.92 18.31 -5.16
C ARG A 71 14.27 17.11 -5.86
N GLN A 72 13.01 16.85 -5.51
CA GLN A 72 12.18 15.89 -6.25
C GLN A 72 11.83 16.43 -7.65
N MET A 73 12.21 15.70 -8.68
CA MET A 73 12.01 16.07 -10.09
C MET A 73 10.82 15.35 -10.72
N TRP A 74 10.54 14.12 -10.28
CA TRP A 74 9.45 13.32 -10.83
C TRP A 74 8.95 12.30 -9.80
N GLU A 75 7.67 11.94 -9.89
CA GLU A 75 7.04 10.94 -9.03
C GLU A 75 5.98 10.16 -9.81
N GLN A 76 5.81 8.89 -9.46
CA GLN A 76 4.70 8.04 -9.89
C GLN A 76 4.24 7.14 -8.75
N GLU A 77 2.94 7.13 -8.48
CA GLU A 77 2.32 6.18 -7.56
C GLU A 77 2.13 4.81 -8.24
N LEU A 78 2.40 3.73 -7.48
CA LEU A 78 2.23 2.36 -7.93
C LEU A 78 0.82 1.86 -7.59
N TYR A 79 -0.06 1.93 -8.59
CA TYR A 79 -1.43 1.41 -8.54
C TYR A 79 -1.48 -0.13 -8.38
N ASN A 80 -2.68 -0.67 -8.15
CA ASN A 80 -2.87 -2.12 -8.01
C ASN A 80 -2.72 -2.81 -9.39
N ASN A 81 -2.05 -3.96 -9.44
CA ASN A 81 -1.69 -4.63 -10.70
C ASN A 81 -0.81 -3.77 -11.62
N PHE A 82 0.09 -2.99 -11.03
CA PHE A 82 1.12 -2.26 -11.77
C PHE A 82 1.85 -3.18 -12.76
N SER A 83 1.96 -2.79 -14.03
CA SER A 83 2.68 -3.60 -15.03
C SER A 83 4.08 -3.04 -15.25
N TYR A 84 5.09 -3.80 -14.87
CA TYR A 84 6.51 -3.43 -15.02
C TYR A 84 7.14 -4.24 -16.16
N ASN A 85 7.40 -3.60 -17.29
CA ASN A 85 7.94 -4.24 -18.49
C ASN A 85 9.44 -3.97 -18.62
N ILE A 86 10.18 -4.96 -19.11
CA ILE A 86 11.64 -4.91 -19.22
C ILE A 86 11.98 -5.30 -20.64
N SER A 87 12.16 -4.29 -21.49
CA SER A 87 12.56 -4.49 -22.87
C SER A 87 14.07 -4.70 -22.99
N LYS A 88 14.85 -4.11 -22.07
CA LYS A 88 16.30 -4.27 -21.96
C LYS A 88 16.75 -4.36 -20.52
N THR A 89 17.97 -4.85 -20.28
CA THR A 89 18.63 -4.95 -18.97
C THR A 89 18.72 -3.62 -18.23
N TYR A 90 18.85 -2.51 -18.97
CA TYR A 90 18.96 -1.15 -18.45
C TYR A 90 17.75 -0.26 -18.77
N PHE A 91 16.77 -0.72 -19.56
CA PHE A 91 15.62 0.10 -19.96
C PHE A 91 14.31 -0.59 -19.60
N HIS A 92 13.65 -0.03 -18.59
CA HIS A 92 12.40 -0.54 -18.07
C HIS A 92 11.27 0.39 -18.42
N THR A 93 10.08 -0.13 -18.71
CA THR A 93 8.91 0.69 -19.08
C THR A 93 7.69 0.29 -18.28
N PHE A 94 6.80 1.25 -18.06
CA PHE A 94 5.51 1.03 -17.41
C PHE A 94 4.51 2.11 -17.82
N ALA A 95 3.23 1.87 -17.57
CA ALA A 95 2.20 2.87 -17.75
C ALA A 95 2.24 3.87 -16.59
N GLY A 96 2.44 5.16 -16.91
CA GLY A 96 2.16 6.24 -15.97
C GLY A 96 0.75 6.79 -16.14
N ASP A 97 0.42 7.87 -15.44
CA ASP A 97 -0.94 8.41 -15.40
C ASP A 97 -1.44 8.93 -16.75
N THR A 98 -0.56 9.56 -17.53
CA THR A 98 -0.92 10.19 -18.81
C THR A 98 -0.29 9.53 -20.03
N SER A 99 0.80 8.79 -19.84
CA SER A 99 1.66 8.30 -20.93
C SER A 99 2.53 7.14 -20.46
N GLN A 100 3.10 6.40 -21.39
CA GLN A 100 4.08 5.37 -21.05
C GLN A 100 5.39 6.02 -20.59
N ILE A 101 5.94 5.50 -19.50
CA ILE A 101 7.18 5.98 -18.88
C ILE A 101 8.27 4.95 -19.11
N GLY A 102 9.48 5.43 -19.39
CA GLY A 102 10.70 4.65 -19.55
C GLY A 102 11.74 5.11 -18.53
N LEU A 103 12.32 4.16 -17.80
CA LEU A 103 13.46 4.40 -16.93
C LEU A 103 14.69 3.78 -17.59
N ASN A 104 15.64 4.64 -17.95
CA ASN A 104 16.95 4.26 -18.43
C ASN A 104 17.94 4.29 -17.27
N PHE A 105 18.43 3.13 -16.83
CA PHE A 105 19.33 2.98 -15.70
C PHE A 105 20.78 3.17 -16.12
N ALA A 106 21.58 3.79 -15.26
CA ALA A 106 23.01 3.97 -15.49
C ALA A 106 23.83 2.70 -15.24
N SER A 107 23.34 1.76 -14.42
CA SER A 107 23.95 0.45 -14.15
C SER A 107 22.90 -0.66 -14.29
N GLU A 108 23.30 -1.76 -14.93
CA GLU A 108 22.47 -2.95 -15.09
C GLU A 108 22.25 -3.68 -13.75
N GLU A 109 23.23 -3.65 -12.86
CA GLU A 109 23.12 -4.22 -11.51
C GLU A 109 22.06 -3.49 -10.69
N GLU A 110 22.05 -2.16 -10.76
CA GLU A 110 21.02 -1.35 -10.11
C GLU A 110 19.63 -1.60 -10.72
N ALA A 111 19.55 -1.68 -12.05
CA ALA A 111 18.31 -2.00 -12.76
C ALA A 111 17.76 -3.36 -12.30
N LYS A 112 18.61 -4.39 -12.21
CA LYS A 112 18.23 -5.72 -11.74
C LYS A 112 17.70 -5.69 -10.30
N ARG A 113 18.37 -4.97 -9.40
CA ARG A 113 17.92 -4.80 -8.00
C ARG A 113 16.58 -4.06 -7.93
N PHE A 114 16.42 -3.03 -8.75
CA PHE A 114 15.19 -2.25 -8.82
C PHE A 114 14.01 -3.10 -9.28
N ARG A 115 14.20 -3.90 -10.35
CA ARG A 115 13.22 -4.89 -10.82
C ARG A 115 12.85 -5.87 -9.72
N GLN A 116 13.83 -6.45 -9.03
CA GLN A 116 13.58 -7.45 -7.99
C GLN A 116 12.74 -6.86 -6.85
N ALA A 117 13.09 -5.65 -6.40
CA ALA A 117 12.34 -4.94 -5.36
C ALA A 117 10.91 -4.61 -5.82
N ALA A 118 10.72 -4.19 -7.07
CA ALA A 118 9.40 -3.97 -7.65
C ALA A 118 8.59 -5.28 -7.72
N ALA A 119 9.16 -6.35 -8.26
CA ALA A 119 8.50 -7.65 -8.40
C ALA A 119 8.09 -8.23 -7.03
N GLU A 120 8.96 -8.13 -6.02
CA GLU A 120 8.65 -8.57 -4.66
C GLU A 120 7.48 -7.79 -4.07
N LEU A 121 7.44 -6.47 -4.30
CA LEU A 121 6.37 -5.59 -3.86
C LEU A 121 5.03 -5.95 -4.52
N LEU A 122 5.04 -6.27 -5.81
CA LEU A 122 3.84 -6.71 -6.54
C LEU A 122 3.38 -8.10 -6.06
N GLY A 123 4.30 -9.06 -5.88
CA GLY A 123 3.99 -10.42 -5.42
C GLY A 123 3.45 -10.48 -3.98
N ARG A 124 3.97 -9.63 -3.08
CA ARG A 124 3.47 -9.51 -1.70
C ARG A 124 2.01 -9.02 -1.64
N ARG A 125 1.56 -8.23 -2.62
CA ARG A 125 0.16 -7.76 -2.68
C ARG A 125 -0.78 -8.90 -3.09
N HIS A 126 -0.42 -9.71 -4.09
CA HIS A 126 -1.26 -10.81 -4.58
C HIS A 126 -1.67 -11.77 -3.46
N ARG A 127 -0.70 -12.19 -2.60
CA ARG A 127 -0.97 -13.06 -1.45
C ARG A 127 -1.89 -12.47 -0.38
N ARG A 128 -2.01 -11.14 -0.27
CA ARG A 128 -2.93 -10.50 0.69
C ARG A 128 -4.37 -10.50 0.17
N THR A 129 -4.55 -10.40 -1.13
CA THR A 129 -5.87 -10.42 -1.77
C THR A 129 -6.46 -11.83 -1.75
N GLU A 130 -5.65 -12.85 -2.01
CA GLU A 130 -6.10 -14.26 -1.97
C GLU A 130 -6.58 -14.67 -0.56
N LYS A 131 -5.86 -14.27 0.50
CA LYS A 131 -6.29 -14.53 1.89
C LYS A 131 -7.59 -13.86 2.30
N LYS A 132 -8.08 -12.88 1.53
CA LYS A 132 -9.36 -12.20 1.77
C LYS A 132 -10.50 -12.80 0.93
N ASN A 133 -10.19 -13.53 -0.14
CA ASN A 133 -11.16 -14.27 -0.96
C ASN A 133 -11.28 -15.74 -0.57
N SER A 134 -10.31 -16.30 0.16
CA SER A 134 -10.51 -17.55 0.91
C SER A 134 -11.17 -17.22 2.25
N GLU A 135 -12.50 -17.05 2.26
CA GLU A 135 -13.23 -17.39 3.48
C GLU A 135 -12.85 -18.83 3.83
N PRO A 136 -12.38 -19.11 5.06
CA PRO A 136 -12.40 -20.49 5.51
C PRO A 136 -13.87 -20.87 5.52
N GLU A 137 -14.24 -21.91 4.76
CA GLU A 137 -15.46 -22.66 5.01
C GLU A 137 -15.40 -23.10 6.48
N GLY A 138 -15.94 -22.25 7.36
CA GLY A 138 -16.26 -22.64 8.71
C GLY A 138 -17.31 -23.74 8.63
N PRO A 139 -17.28 -24.72 9.55
CA PRO A 139 -18.27 -25.79 9.55
C PRO A 139 -19.66 -25.15 9.57
N SER A 140 -20.50 -25.56 8.62
CA SER A 140 -21.90 -25.17 8.55
C SER A 140 -22.54 -25.52 9.89
N LEU A 141 -22.83 -24.50 10.70
CA LEU A 141 -23.71 -24.69 11.84
C LEU A 141 -25.07 -25.09 11.26
N PRO A 142 -25.66 -26.22 11.68
CA PRO A 142 -27.02 -26.54 11.26
C PRO A 142 -27.91 -25.43 11.80
N MET A 143 -28.43 -24.61 10.89
CA MET A 143 -29.49 -23.68 11.24
C MET A 143 -30.67 -24.50 11.72
N ALA A 144 -30.88 -24.52 13.03
CA ALA A 144 -32.18 -24.86 13.58
C ALA A 144 -33.12 -23.69 13.25
N THR A 145 -33.65 -23.67 12.02
CA THR A 145 -34.86 -22.91 11.74
C THR A 145 -35.99 -23.66 12.42
N VAL A 146 -36.24 -23.33 13.68
CA VAL A 146 -37.52 -23.67 14.28
C VAL A 146 -38.58 -22.87 13.52
N ASP A 147 -39.41 -23.60 12.76
CA ASP A 147 -40.58 -23.09 12.07
C ASP A 147 -41.51 -22.45 13.12
N ILE A 148 -41.46 -21.12 13.25
CA ILE A 148 -42.47 -20.40 14.02
C ILE A 148 -43.70 -20.33 13.11
N LYS A 149 -44.62 -21.29 13.25
CA LYS A 149 -46.00 -21.12 12.79
C LYS A 149 -46.64 -20.03 13.63
N ASN A 150 -46.66 -18.82 13.08
CA ASN A 150 -47.46 -17.72 13.59
C ASN A 150 -48.78 -17.66 12.80
N PRO A 151 -49.92 -18.12 13.34
CA PRO A 151 -51.20 -17.62 12.85
C PRO A 151 -51.38 -16.20 13.39
N GLU A 152 -51.88 -15.31 12.54
CA GLU A 152 -52.25 -13.93 12.89
C GLU A 152 -51.09 -12.92 13.07
N ILE A 153 -50.61 -12.33 11.96
CA ILE A 153 -50.13 -10.93 11.98
C ILE A 153 -51.01 -10.13 11.02
N THR A 154 -51.94 -9.40 11.61
CA THR A 154 -52.66 -8.29 11.00
C THR A 154 -51.70 -7.12 10.79
N THR A 155 -51.79 -6.53 9.60
CA THR A 155 -51.40 -5.15 9.25
C THR A 155 -49.94 -4.90 8.88
N THR A 156 -49.71 -5.01 7.57
CA THR A 156 -49.14 -3.96 6.69
C THR A 156 -48.29 -2.86 7.35
N ARG A 157 -46.97 -2.86 7.15
CA ARG A 157 -46.27 -2.37 5.95
C ARG A 157 -46.09 -0.84 5.88
N TYR A 158 -44.81 -0.48 5.96
CA TYR A 158 -44.08 0.62 5.31
C TYR A 158 -44.36 2.06 5.77
N SER A 159 -43.29 2.74 6.19
CA SER A 159 -42.63 3.74 5.33
C SER A 159 -41.52 4.47 6.09
N ASN A 160 -40.37 4.65 5.40
CA ASN A 160 -39.48 5.81 5.50
C ASN A 160 -38.74 6.06 6.85
N SER A 161 -37.60 6.73 6.94
CA SER A 161 -36.56 7.25 6.05
C SER A 161 -35.56 8.00 6.99
N GLN A 162 -34.41 8.45 6.46
CA GLN A 162 -33.60 9.59 6.96
C GLN A 162 -32.61 9.26 8.10
N VAL A 163 -31.30 9.20 7.81
CA VAL A 163 -30.27 10.27 7.73
C VAL A 163 -29.92 10.99 9.05
N ASN A 164 -28.60 11.00 9.29
CA ASN A 164 -27.76 12.11 9.79
C ASN A 164 -27.70 12.50 11.28
N ASN A 165 -26.50 12.26 11.82
CA ASN A 165 -25.54 13.25 12.37
C ASN A 165 -25.60 13.79 13.83
N ILE A 166 -24.36 13.96 14.35
CA ILE A 166 -23.87 15.02 15.28
C ILE A 166 -24.26 14.84 16.77
N ILE A 167 -23.46 15.13 17.83
CA ILE A 167 -22.03 15.38 18.08
C ILE A 167 -21.86 15.56 19.63
N TYR A 168 -20.64 15.28 20.14
CA TYR A 168 -19.96 15.70 21.40
C TYR A 168 -20.60 15.60 22.80
N ALA A 169 -19.84 14.97 23.73
CA ALA A 169 -19.53 15.55 25.06
C ALA A 169 -18.19 15.02 25.62
N ARG A 170 -17.39 15.93 26.20
CA ARG A 170 -16.12 15.74 26.93
C ARG A 170 -16.36 15.15 28.33
N ASP A 171 -15.41 14.41 28.93
CA ASP A 171 -14.49 14.95 29.99
C ASP A 171 -13.49 13.91 30.60
N LYS A 172 -12.30 14.44 30.94
CA LYS A 172 -11.28 14.14 31.99
C LYS A 172 -10.82 12.70 32.42
N LYS A 173 -9.53 12.45 32.13
CA LYS A 173 -8.36 12.35 33.07
C LYS A 173 -8.34 11.28 34.19
N LYS A 174 -7.48 10.23 34.09
CA LYS A 174 -6.28 9.89 34.93
C LYS A 174 -5.83 8.41 34.84
N ASN A 175 -4.50 8.23 34.77
CA ASN A 175 -3.63 7.17 35.31
C ASN A 175 -3.62 5.70 34.81
N LYS A 176 -2.43 5.33 34.30
CA LYS A 176 -1.66 4.07 34.39
C LYS A 176 -2.37 2.80 34.86
N ALA A 177 -2.46 1.81 33.96
CA ALA A 177 -1.99 0.44 34.19
C ALA A 177 -2.00 -0.36 32.87
N LYS A 178 -0.93 -1.11 32.59
CA LYS A 178 -0.84 -2.06 31.47
C LYS A 178 -1.92 -3.14 31.66
N LYS A 179 -3.00 -3.13 30.88
CA LYS A 179 -3.97 -4.24 30.82
C LYS A 179 -3.34 -5.39 30.03
N LYS A 180 -2.97 -6.46 30.73
CA LYS A 180 -2.69 -7.77 30.13
C LYS A 180 -3.99 -8.30 29.51
N LYS A 181 -3.88 -8.98 28.36
CA LYS A 181 -5.03 -9.62 27.69
C LYS A 181 -5.57 -10.73 28.60
N LEU A 182 -6.85 -10.64 28.99
CA LEU A 182 -7.58 -11.72 29.65
C LEU A 182 -7.61 -12.93 28.71
N THR A 183 -7.28 -14.10 29.24
CA THR A 183 -7.35 -15.37 28.49
C THR A 183 -8.55 -16.16 28.95
N LYS A 184 -9.01 -17.10 28.12
CA LYS A 184 -10.23 -17.90 28.36
C LYS A 184 -10.18 -18.73 29.66
N ALA A 185 -9.01 -18.87 30.27
CA ALA A 185 -8.83 -19.50 31.59
C ALA A 185 -9.26 -18.60 32.76
N ASP A 186 -9.43 -17.29 32.56
CA ASP A 186 -9.74 -16.31 33.60
C ASP A 186 -11.25 -16.11 33.84
N ILE A 187 -12.11 -16.84 33.13
CA ILE A 187 -13.57 -16.75 33.22
C ILE A 187 -14.12 -18.11 33.67
N GLY A 188 -14.34 -18.25 34.98
CA GLY A 188 -14.98 -19.43 35.56
C GLY A 188 -16.42 -19.60 35.07
N THR A 189 -16.87 -20.85 34.99
CA THR A 189 -18.24 -21.22 34.59
C THR A 189 -19.27 -20.68 35.58
N PRO A 190 -20.35 -20.02 35.12
CA PRO A 190 -21.36 -19.46 36.03
C PRO A 190 -22.16 -20.58 36.69
N SER A 191 -22.23 -20.55 38.02
CA SER A 191 -23.02 -21.47 38.84
C SER A 191 -24.03 -20.67 39.67
N ASN A 192 -25.24 -20.46 39.14
CA ASN A 192 -26.51 -20.21 39.83
C ASN A 192 -27.54 -19.60 38.87
N PHE A 193 -28.17 -20.43 38.05
CA PHE A 193 -29.47 -20.06 37.47
C PHE A 193 -30.51 -20.93 38.14
N GLN A 194 -31.39 -20.29 38.90
CA GLN A 194 -32.56 -20.85 39.56
C GLN A 194 -33.80 -20.46 38.78
#